data_AF-A0A316RGR9-F1
#
_entry.id   AF-A0A316RGR9-F1
#
_cell.length_a   1.000
_cell.length_b   1.000
_cell.length_c   1.000
_cell.angle_alpha   90.00
_cell.angle_beta   90.00
_cell.angle_gamma   90.00
#
_symmetry.space_group_name_H-M   'P 1'
#
loop_
_entity.id
_entity.type
_entity.pdbx_description
1 polymer ?
#
loop_
_entity_poly.entity_id
_entity_poly.type
_entity_poly.pdbx_seq_one_letter_code
_entity_poly.pdbx_strand_id
1 'polypeptide(L)' 'MLIEELAQEYRTQYNVLCAKMDGLRPLLSVYGGEDLYRLRRKLRTYYEMACECRHIATILESYYDEEDGV' A
#
# COMPACT_ATOMS: atom_id res chain seq x y z
N MET A 1 -17.77 -10.95 -7.39
CA MET A 1 -16.40 -10.65 -6.97
C MET A 1 -16.00 -11.75 -6.00
N LEU A 2 -15.06 -12.58 -6.40
CA LEU A 2 -14.49 -13.64 -5.57
C LEU A 2 -13.50 -13.02 -4.56
N ILE A 3 -13.33 -13.63 -3.39
CA ILE A 3 -12.40 -13.14 -2.35
C ILE A 3 -10.96 -13.07 -2.88
N GLU A 4 -10.60 -14.03 -3.73
CA GLU A 4 -9.32 -14.08 -4.44
C GLU A 4 -9.12 -12.88 -5.40
N GLU A 5 -10.17 -12.50 -6.13
CA GLU A 5 -10.14 -11.31 -7.00
C GLU A 5 -9.94 -10.05 -6.18
N LEU A 6 -10.64 -9.94 -5.04
CA LEU A 6 -10.49 -8.80 -4.14
C LEU A 6 -9.08 -8.73 -3.52
N ALA A 7 -8.52 -9.86 -3.09
CA ALA A 7 -7.15 -9.92 -2.60
C ALA A 7 -6.13 -9.44 -3.65
N GLN A 8 -6.33 -9.86 -4.90
CA GLN A 8 -5.49 -9.45 -6.01
C GLN A 8 -5.64 -7.96 -6.36
N GLU A 9 -6.83 -7.38 -6.21
CA GLU A 9 -7.04 -5.94 -6.33
C GLU A 9 -6.25 -5.17 -5.26
N TYR A 10 -6.30 -5.60 -3.99
CA TYR A 10 -5.52 -4.98 -2.91
C TYR A 10 -3.99 -5.10 -3.15
N ARG A 11 -3.50 -6.23 -3.64
CA ARG A 11 -2.09 -6.37 -4.08
C ARG A 11 -1.74 -5.40 -5.20
N THR A 12 -2.65 -5.22 -6.16
CA THR A 12 -2.44 -4.27 -7.27
C THR A 12 -2.36 -2.84 -6.75
N GLN A 13 -3.25 -2.46 -5.83
CA GLN A 13 -3.21 -1.14 -5.19
C GLN A 13 -1.92 -0.92 -4.39
N TYR A 14 -1.46 -1.94 -3.64
CA TYR A 14 -0.17 -1.90 -2.96
C TYR A 14 0.98 -1.60 -3.94
N ASN A 15 1.06 -2.31 -5.06
CA ASN A 15 2.10 -2.11 -6.06
C ASN A 15 2.05 -0.70 -6.68
N VAL A 16 0.85 -0.18 -6.96
CA VAL A 16 0.66 1.19 -7.46
C VAL A 16 1.14 2.23 -6.44
N LEU A 17 0.84 2.03 -5.15
CA LEU A 17 1.30 2.92 -4.09
C LEU A 17 2.82 2.89 -3.92
N CYS A 18 3.44 1.70 -3.98
CA CYS A 18 4.89 1.55 -3.99
C CYS A 18 5.53 2.30 -5.15
N ALA A 19 5.04 2.12 -6.38
CA ALA A 19 5.55 2.81 -7.56
C ALA A 19 5.42 4.35 -7.43
N LYS A 20 4.30 4.84 -6.88
CA LYS A 20 4.12 6.27 -6.58
C LYS A 20 5.15 6.79 -5.57
N MET A 21 5.41 6.04 -4.50
CA MET A 21 6.41 6.42 -3.50
C MET A 21 7.82 6.44 -4.10
N ASP A 22 8.18 5.43 -4.90
CA ASP A 22 9.48 5.35 -5.55
C ASP A 22 9.71 6.50 -6.53
N GLY A 23 8.69 6.91 -7.29
CA GLY A 23 8.76 8.10 -8.15
C GLY A 23 8.92 9.41 -7.37
N LEU A 24 8.49 9.47 -6.11
CA LEU A 24 8.57 10.66 -5.26
C LEU A 24 9.84 10.71 -4.38
N ARG A 25 10.44 9.57 -4.06
CA ARG A 25 11.63 9.47 -3.20
C ARG A 25 12.79 10.38 -3.63
N PRO A 26 13.16 10.51 -4.93
CA PRO A 26 14.25 11.39 -5.33
C PRO A 26 14.04 12.86 -4.93
N LEU A 27 12.79 13.32 -4.90
CA LEU A 27 12.45 14.70 -4.55
C LEU A 27 12.78 15.05 -3.10
N LEU A 28 12.95 14.06 -2.21
CA LEU A 28 13.38 14.29 -0.82
C LEU A 28 14.77 14.93 -0.72
N SER A 29 15.62 14.73 -1.73
CA SER A 29 16.96 15.32 -1.80
C SER A 29 16.98 16.72 -2.43
N VAL A 30 15.90 17.09 -3.13
CA VAL A 30 15.81 18.34 -3.90
C VAL A 30 14.95 19.37 -3.17
N TYR A 31 13.85 18.93 -2.56
CA TYR A 31 12.90 19.83 -1.91
C TYR A 31 13.42 20.29 -0.54
N GLY A 32 13.10 21.55 -0.20
CA GLY A 32 13.36 22.15 1.10
C GLY A 32 12.09 22.77 1.69
N GLY A 33 12.20 23.28 2.92
CA GLY A 33 11.13 24.06 3.57
C GLY A 33 9.76 23.39 3.55
N GLU A 34 8.75 24.16 3.15
CA GLU A 34 7.34 23.71 3.12
C GLU A 34 7.09 22.58 2.12
N ASP A 35 7.74 22.60 0.95
CA ASP A 35 7.57 21.57 -0.06
C ASP A 35 8.10 20.22 0.43
N LEU A 36 9.23 20.23 1.15
CA LEU A 36 9.75 19.01 1.79
C LEU A 36 8.80 18.47 2.86
N TYR A 37 8.20 19.36 3.66
CA TYR A 37 7.20 18.96 4.65
C TYR A 37 5.98 18.30 4.00
N ARG A 38 5.43 18.92 2.95
CA ARG A 38 4.27 18.39 2.20
C ARG A 38 4.61 17.06 1.53
N LEU A 39 5.80 16.93 0.95
CA LEU A 39 6.28 15.69 0.33
C LEU A 39 6.40 14.56 1.35
N ARG A 40 7.03 14.80 2.51
CA ARG A 40 7.15 13.81 3.60
C ARG A 40 5.79 13.35 4.10
N ARG A 41 4.85 14.29 4.29
CA ARG A 41 3.47 13.97 4.69
C ARG A 41 2.77 13.09 3.67
N LYS A 42 2.90 13.41 2.37
CA LYS A 42 2.32 12.62 1.27
C LYS A 42 2.91 11.21 1.19
N LEU A 43 4.23 11.08 1.30
CA LEU A 43 4.92 9.79 1.33
C LEU A 43 4.47 8.94 2.52
N ARG A 44 4.31 9.54 3.69
CA ARG A 44 3.78 8.85 4.88
C ARG A 44 2.37 8.32 4.64
N THR A 45 1.47 9.13 4.08
CA THR A 45 0.11 8.68 3.75
C THR A 45 0.11 7.52 2.77
N TYR A 46 0.92 7.57 1.71
CA TYR A 46 1.04 6.45 0.77
C TYR A 46 1.61 5.19 1.42
N TYR A 47 2.56 5.33 2.35
CA TYR A 47 3.09 4.21 3.09
C TYR A 47 2.03 3.55 3.98
N GLU A 48 1.29 4.36 4.77
CA GLU A 48 0.20 3.87 5.61
C GLU A 48 -0.86 3.13 4.77
N MET A 49 -1.29 3.71 3.64
CA MET A 49 -2.23 3.06 2.72
C MET A 49 -1.68 1.75 2.13
N ALA A 50 -0.38 1.70 1.78
CA ALA A 50 0.24 0.51 1.23
C ALA A 50 0.30 -0.62 2.28
N CYS A 51 0.64 -0.30 3.53
CA CYS A 51 0.60 -1.25 4.63
C CYS A 51 -0.80 -1.85 4.81
N GLU A 52 -1.85 -1.04 4.79
CA GLU A 52 -3.23 -1.51 4.90
C GLU A 52 -3.62 -2.41 3.71
N CYS A 53 -3.29 -2.01 2.47
CA CYS A 53 -3.58 -2.84 1.29
C CYS A 53 -2.91 -4.20 1.39
N ARG A 54 -1.65 -4.25 1.81
CA ARG A 54 -0.93 -5.51 2.00
C ARG A 54 -1.56 -6.34 3.12
N HIS A 55 -1.91 -5.72 4.24
CA HIS A 55 -2.52 -6.42 5.38
C HIS A 55 -3.86 -7.05 4.99
N ILE A 56 -4.73 -6.30 4.32
CA ILE A 56 -6.03 -6.78 3.85
C ILE A 56 -5.85 -7.90 2.82
N ALA A 57 -4.95 -7.75 1.84
CA ALA A 57 -4.66 -8.80 0.87
C ALA A 57 -4.25 -10.10 1.57
N THR A 58 -3.38 -10.04 2.58
CA THR A 58 -2.96 -11.20 3.36
C THR A 58 -4.13 -11.86 4.11
N ILE A 59 -5.02 -11.09 4.72
CA ILE A 59 -6.22 -11.63 5.39
C ILE A 59 -7.14 -12.33 4.39
N LEU A 60 -7.37 -11.72 3.22
CA LEU A 60 -8.26 -12.27 2.21
C LEU A 60 -7.68 -13.55 1.57
N GLU A 61 -6.36 -13.63 1.42
CA GLU A 61 -5.67 -14.81 0.92
C GLU A 61 -5.80 -16.01 1.86
N SER A 62 -5.81 -15.79 3.17
CA SER A 62 -5.96 -16.85 4.18
C SER A 62 -7.41 -17.14 4.56
N TYR A 63 -8.38 -16.49 3.91
CA TYR A 63 -9.79 -16.52 4.34
C TYR A 63 -10.38 -17.94 4.33
N TYR A 64 -10.10 -18.72 3.29
CA TYR A 64 -10.57 -20.11 3.20
C TYR A 64 -9.68 -21.10 3.97
N ASP A 65 -8.43 -20.73 4.26
CA ASP A 65 -7.52 -21.56 5.07
C ASP A 65 -7.95 -21.60 6.55
N GLU A 66 -8.70 -20.60 7.03
CA GLU A 66 -9.22 -20.54 8.40
C GLU A 66 -10.57 -21.28 8.57
N GLU A 67 -11.35 -21.52 7.50
CA GLU A 67 -12.67 -22.19 7.57
C GLU A 67 -12.60 -23.73 7.59
N ASP A 68 -11.52 -24.34 7.09
CA ASP A 68 -11.35 -25.82 7.05
C ASP A 68 -10.82 -26.42 8.37
N GLY A 69 -10.63 -25.61 9.41
CA GLY A 69 -10.18 -26.02 10.74
C GLY A 69 -11.31 -26.20 11.76
N VAL A 70 -12.22 -27.15 11.54
CA VAL A 70 -13.18 -27.65 12.56
C VAL A 70 -12.53 -28.71 13.44
#